data_AF-A0A952UMH5-F1
#
_entry.id   AF-A0A952UMH5-F1
#
_cell.length_a   1.000
_cell.length_b   1.000
_cell.length_c   1.000
_cell.angle_alpha   90.00
_cell.angle_beta   90.00
_cell.angle_gamma   90.00
#
_symmetry.space_group_name_H-M   'P 1'
#
loop_
_entity.id
_entity.type
_entity.pdbx_description
1 polymer ?
#
loop_
_entity_poly.entity_id
_entity_poly.type
_entity_poly.pdbx_seq_one_letter_code
_entity_poly.pdbx_strand_id
1 'polypeptide(L)'
;MELHDRLEEVFRQVFDNDALELRDQMKAADIEGWDSVAHINLMFGIEQAFGIRFKGNELADMKNIGELKDFLAGKLNGEASPMRKVLP
;
A
#
# COMPACT_ATOMS: atom_id res chain seq x y z
N MET A 1 -3.88 -16.82 3.03
CA MET A 1 -2.86 -15.77 3.12
C MET A 1 -3.44 -14.63 3.91
N GLU A 2 -2.74 -14.18 4.93
CA GLU A 2 -3.10 -12.97 5.67
C GLU A 2 -2.81 -11.73 4.81
N LEU A 3 -3.50 -10.62 5.03
CA LEU A 3 -3.31 -9.37 4.27
C LEU A 3 -1.85 -8.91 4.30
N HIS A 4 -1.17 -9.12 5.42
CA HIS A 4 0.24 -8.78 5.60
C HIS A 4 1.17 -9.58 4.69
N ASP A 5 1.03 -10.91 4.66
CA ASP A 5 1.85 -11.83 3.86
C ASP A 5 1.71 -11.53 2.36
N ARG A 6 0.48 -11.30 1.91
CA ARG A 6 0.22 -10.93 0.51
C ARG A 6 0.78 -9.54 0.16
N LEU A 7 0.72 -8.59 1.08
CA LEU A 7 1.30 -7.26 0.88
C LEU A 7 2.82 -7.35 0.81
N GLU A 8 3.45 -8.13 1.71
CA GLU A 8 4.89 -8.35 1.73
C GLU A 8 5.41 -8.92 0.41
N GLU A 9 4.73 -9.93 -0.14
CA GLU A 9 5.06 -10.48 -1.46
C GLU A 9 5.06 -9.41 -2.57
N VAL A 10 4.06 -8.51 -2.57
CA VAL A 10 4.01 -7.42 -3.57
C VAL A 10 5.21 -6.48 -3.41
N PHE A 11 5.57 -6.15 -2.17
CA PHE A 11 6.75 -5.33 -1.93
C PHE A 11 8.03 -6.02 -2.38
N ARG A 12 8.23 -7.30 -2.05
CA ARG A 12 9.39 -8.08 -2.50
C ARG A 12 9.52 -8.07 -4.02
N GLN A 13 8.41 -8.23 -4.74
CA GLN A 13 8.38 -8.21 -6.20
C GLN A 13 8.68 -6.81 -6.79
N VAL A 14 8.14 -5.75 -6.19
CA VAL A 14 8.32 -4.38 -6.70
C VAL A 14 9.72 -3.85 -6.44
N PHE A 15 10.31 -4.21 -5.29
CA PHE A 15 11.63 -3.76 -4.87
C PHE A 15 12.75 -4.77 -5.19
N ASP A 16 12.42 -5.89 -5.85
CA ASP A 16 13.35 -7.00 -6.15
C ASP A 16 14.17 -7.42 -4.91
N ASN A 17 13.49 -7.55 -3.77
CA ASN A 17 14.13 -7.79 -2.48
C ASN A 17 13.37 -8.86 -1.68
N ASP A 18 13.73 -10.12 -1.88
CA ASP A 18 13.15 -11.27 -1.15
C ASP A 18 13.40 -11.25 0.36
N ALA A 19 14.43 -10.53 0.83
CA ALA A 19 14.73 -10.41 2.26
C ALA A 19 13.95 -9.27 2.95
N LEU A 20 13.10 -8.55 2.21
CA LEU A 20 12.28 -7.48 2.78
C LEU A 20 11.26 -8.08 3.76
N GLU A 21 11.26 -7.56 4.98
CA GLU A 21 10.27 -7.84 6.02
C GLU A 21 9.47 -6.58 6.31
N LEU A 22 8.18 -6.58 6.00
CA LEU A 22 7.33 -5.41 6.20
C LEU A 22 7.02 -5.20 7.68
N ARG A 23 7.20 -3.97 8.15
CA ARG A 23 6.80 -3.56 9.51
C ARG A 23 5.82 -2.39 9.42
N ASP A 24 4.82 -2.36 10.29
CA ASP A 24 3.78 -1.31 10.31
C ASP A 24 4.36 0.12 10.34
N GLN A 25 5.46 0.31 11.04
CA GLN A 25 6.13 1.60 11.21
C GLN A 25 7.07 2.00 10.07
N MET A 26 7.39 1.07 9.14
CA MET A 26 8.25 1.38 7.99
C MET A 26 7.59 2.42 7.10
N LYS A 27 8.43 3.29 6.53
CA LYS A 27 8.05 4.35 5.61
C LYS A 27 8.78 4.18 4.29
N ALA A 28 8.41 4.99 3.30
CA ALA A 28 9.11 5.00 2.02
C ALA A 28 10.62 5.24 2.18
N ALA A 29 11.02 6.13 3.09
CA ALA A 29 12.42 6.42 3.38
C ALA A 29 13.20 5.25 4.02
N ASP A 30 12.52 4.25 4.57
CA ASP A 30 13.17 3.08 5.19
C ASP A 30 13.42 1.95 4.18
N ILE A 31 12.85 2.03 2.96
CA ILE A 31 13.03 1.04 1.90
C ILE A 31 13.95 1.61 0.83
N GLU A 32 15.06 0.91 0.61
CA GLU A 32 16.01 1.27 -0.44
C GLU A 32 15.36 1.13 -1.83
N GLY A 33 15.55 2.14 -2.69
CA GLY A 33 14.96 2.15 -4.02
C GLY A 33 13.49 2.58 -4.07
N TRP A 34 12.90 3.05 -2.95
CA TRP A 34 11.56 3.61 -2.96
C TRP A 34 11.54 5.07 -3.42
N ASP A 35 11.38 5.26 -4.73
CA ASP A 35 11.14 6.54 -5.39
C ASP A 35 9.71 6.66 -5.96
N SER A 36 9.44 7.71 -6.74
CA SER A 36 8.12 7.95 -7.35
C SER A 36 7.69 6.85 -8.33
N VAL A 37 8.63 6.25 -9.08
CA VAL A 37 8.36 5.16 -10.02
C VAL A 37 8.02 3.88 -9.25
N ALA A 38 8.82 3.54 -8.24
CA ALA A 38 8.53 2.40 -7.37
C ALA A 38 7.17 2.55 -6.66
N HIS A 39 6.80 3.78 -6.25
CA HIS A 39 5.49 4.05 -5.68
C HIS A 39 4.33 3.75 -6.64
N ILE A 40 4.48 4.11 -7.92
CA ILE A 40 3.48 3.80 -8.96
C ILE A 40 3.40 2.29 -9.23
N ASN A 41 4.55 1.62 -9.34
CA ASN A 41 4.60 0.17 -9.54
C ASN A 41 3.99 -0.58 -8.35
N LEU A 42 4.24 -0.11 -7.13
CA LEU A 42 3.65 -0.65 -5.91
C LEU A 42 2.12 -0.52 -5.92
N MET A 43 1.61 0.65 -6.32
CA MET A 43 0.18 0.88 -6.48
C MET A 43 -0.43 -0.18 -7.41
N PHE A 44 0.13 -0.36 -8.61
CA PHE A 44 -0.34 -1.36 -9.56
C PHE A 44 -0.23 -2.78 -9.03
N GLY A 45 0.88 -3.13 -8.37
CA GLY A 45 1.09 -4.46 -7.77
C GLY A 45 0.02 -4.78 -6.72
N ILE A 46 -0.32 -3.81 -5.87
CA ILE A 46 -1.37 -3.96 -4.86
C ILE A 46 -2.75 -4.05 -5.52
N GLU A 47 -3.05 -3.24 -6.54
CA GLU A 47 -4.32 -3.33 -7.29
C GLU A 47 -4.52 -4.72 -7.90
N GLN A 48 -3.48 -5.26 -8.55
CA GLN A 48 -3.53 -6.60 -9.15
C GLN A 48 -3.62 -7.70 -8.09
N ALA A 49 -2.83 -7.60 -7.02
CA ALA A 49 -2.86 -8.59 -5.95
C ALA A 49 -4.23 -8.60 -5.26
N PHE A 50 -4.74 -7.46 -4.81
CA PHE A 50 -5.97 -7.43 -3.99
C PHE A 50 -7.26 -7.27 -4.82
N GLY A 51 -7.15 -7.07 -6.13
CA GLY A 51 -8.30 -6.86 -7.01
C GLY A 51 -9.02 -5.53 -6.75
N ILE A 52 -8.29 -4.54 -6.23
CA ILE A 52 -8.83 -3.22 -5.88
C ILE A 52 -8.42 -2.18 -6.93
N ARG A 53 -9.03 -0.99 -6.87
CA ARG A 53 -8.50 0.19 -7.55
C ARG A 53 -8.28 1.35 -6.60
N PHE A 54 -7.13 1.98 -6.70
CA PHE A 54 -6.87 3.26 -6.06
C PHE A 54 -7.53 4.38 -6.87
N LYS A 55 -8.07 5.38 -6.17
CA LYS A 55 -8.68 6.57 -6.79
C LYS A 55 -7.81 7.79 -6.49
N GLY A 56 -7.26 8.42 -7.53
CA GLY A 56 -6.51 9.66 -7.38
C GLY A 56 -5.27 9.49 -6.50
N ASN A 57 -5.15 10.29 -5.44
CA ASN A 57 -3.95 10.39 -4.62
C ASN A 57 -4.04 9.62 -3.29
N GLU A 58 -4.88 8.58 -3.21
CA GLU A 58 -5.16 7.84 -1.96
C GLU A 58 -3.90 7.30 -1.26
N LEU A 59 -2.87 6.93 -2.02
CA LEU A 59 -1.59 6.43 -1.49
C LEU A 59 -0.60 7.55 -1.10
N ALA A 60 -0.74 8.75 -1.63
CA ALA A 60 0.22 9.82 -1.39
C ALA A 60 0.12 10.44 0.02
N ASP A 61 -1.02 10.25 0.68
CA ASP A 61 -1.23 10.70 2.06
C ASP A 61 -0.74 9.65 3.09
N MET A 62 -0.37 8.45 2.64
CA MET A 62 0.05 7.36 3.53
C MET A 62 1.47 7.57 4.01
N LYS A 63 1.67 7.50 5.33
CA LYS A 63 2.98 7.80 5.95
C LYS A 63 3.78 6.55 6.24
N ASN A 64 3.13 5.39 6.35
CA ASN A 64 3.74 4.13 6.72
C ASN A 64 2.93 2.92 6.21
N ILE A 65 3.52 1.74 6.34
CA ILE A 65 2.90 0.47 5.93
C ILE A 65 1.64 0.14 6.75
N GLY A 66 1.57 0.53 8.02
CA GLY A 66 0.39 0.32 8.86
C GLY A 66 -0.85 1.02 8.32
N GLU A 67 -0.74 2.29 7.93
CA GLU A 67 -1.83 3.04 7.30
C GLU A 67 -2.26 2.42 5.96
N LEU A 68 -1.30 1.91 5.19
CA LEU A 68 -1.61 1.17 3.96
C LEU A 68 -2.41 -0.11 4.27
N LYS A 69 -2.00 -0.88 5.27
CA LYS A 69 -2.71 -2.11 5.67
C LYS A 69 -4.14 -1.82 6.14
N ASP A 70 -4.32 -0.79 6.96
CA ASP A 70 -5.64 -0.36 7.44
C ASP A 70 -6.55 0.08 6.29
N PHE A 71 -6.01 0.87 5.37
CA PHE A 71 -6.72 1.30 4.16
C PHE A 71 -7.16 0.11 3.30
N LEU A 72 -6.27 -0.87 3.09
CA LEU A 72 -6.57 -2.08 2.32
C LEU A 72 -7.64 -2.93 3.02
N ALA A 73 -7.53 -3.11 4.34
CA ALA A 73 -8.53 -3.82 5.13
C ALA A 73 -9.92 -3.18 5.01
N GLY A 74 -10.01 -1.85 5.08
CA GLY A 74 -11.28 -1.12 4.88
C GLY A 74 -11.87 -1.33 3.47
N LYS A 75 -11.03 -1.22 2.43
CA LYS A 75 -11.46 -1.45 1.03
C LYS A 75 -11.97 -2.88 0.81
N LEU A 76 -11.32 -3.88 1.39
CA LEU A 76 -11.69 -5.29 1.24
C LEU A 76 -12.98 -5.65 1.99
N ASN A 77 -13.28 -4.97 3.08
CA ASN A 77 -14.54 -5.14 3.82
C ASN A 77 -15.75 -4.42 3.18
N GLY A 78 -15.58 -3.78 2.02
CA GLY A 78 -16.67 -3.11 1.31
C GLY A 78 -16.99 -1.71 1.83
N GLU A 79 -16.18 -1.16 2.73
CA GLU A 79 -16.19 0.27 3.03
C GLU A 79 -15.54 0.99 1.86
N ALA A 80 -16.39 1.33 0.87
CA ALA A 80 -16.03 2.26 -0.19
C ALA A 80 -15.33 3.45 0.45
N SER A 81 -14.15 3.81 -0.08
CA SER A 81 -13.28 4.91 0.34
C SER A 81 -14.03 5.90 1.21
N PRO A 82 -13.62 6.18 2.47
CA PRO A 82 -14.19 7.30 3.18
C PRO A 82 -13.97 8.52 2.27
N MET A 83 -15.07 8.99 1.66
CA MET A 83 -15.09 10.29 0.99
C MET A 83 -14.71 11.24 2.11
N ARG A 84 -13.44 11.64 2.14
CA ARG A 84 -12.90 12.55 3.15
C ARG A 84 -13.90 13.69 3.20
N LYS A 85 -14.58 13.88 4.34
CA LYS A 85 -15.51 14.99 4.53
C LYS A 85 -14.77 16.23 4.05
N VAL A 86 -15.28 16.85 2.98
CA VAL A 86 -14.87 18.19 2.60
C VAL A 86 -15.24 19.03 3.81
N LEU A 87 -14.26 19.36 4.65
CA LEU A 87 -14.46 20.28 5.74
C LEU A 87 -14.87 21.63 5.10
N PRO A 88 -15.89 22.31 5.66
CA PRO A 88 -16.40 23.57 5.12
C PRO A 88 -15.36 24.69 5.16
#